data_AF-A0A9E4Z3M8-F1
#
_entry.id   AF-A0A9E4Z3M8-F1
#
_cell.length_a   1.000
_cell.length_b   1.000
_cell.length_c   1.000
_cell.angle_alpha   90.00
_cell.angle_beta   90.00
_cell.angle_gamma   90.00
#
_symmetry.space_group_name_H-M   'P 1'
#
loop_
_entity.id
_entity.type
_entity.pdbx_description
1 polymer ?
#
loop_
_entity_poly.entity_id
_entity_poly.type
_entity_poly.pdbx_seq_one_letter_code
_entity_poly.pdbx_strand_id
1 'polypeptide(L)' 'MRDGYRVIDIDTHVNPSYDTLVKYVDPSFRSRLDELKPYIRTVGEYRALSIASIPFDRFPGEAPKPD' A
#
# COMPACT_ATOMS: atom_id res chain seq x y z
N MET A 1 16.53 2.02 -18.52
CA MET A 1 17.33 2.76 -19.51
C MET A 1 16.37 3.26 -20.58
N ARG A 2 16.35 4.55 -20.85
CA ARG A 2 15.55 5.12 -21.95
C ARG A 2 16.55 5.75 -22.92
N ASP A 3 16.60 5.23 -24.15
CA ASP A 3 17.47 5.74 -25.21
C ASP A 3 18.97 5.83 -24.84
N GLY A 4 19.48 4.84 -24.09
CA GLY A 4 20.88 4.80 -23.65
C GLY A 4 21.20 5.66 -22.42
N TYR A 5 20.26 6.48 -21.93
CA TYR A 5 20.41 7.24 -20.70
C TYR A 5 19.99 6.45 -19.46
N ARG A 6 20.73 6.66 -18.35
CA ARG A 6 20.35 6.20 -17.01
C ARG A 6 19.47 7.28 -16.38
N VAL A 7 18.24 6.90 -16.05
CA VAL A 7 17.30 7.75 -15.31
C VAL A 7 17.42 7.40 -13.83
N ILE A 8 17.55 8.41 -12.99
CA ILE A 8 17.47 8.25 -11.54
C ILE A 8 16.02 8.49 -11.16
N ASP A 9 15.32 7.43 -10.80
CA ASP A 9 14.02 7.54 -10.17
C ASP A 9 14.24 7.79 -8.68
N ILE A 10 13.87 8.98 -8.21
CA ILE A 10 13.98 9.37 -6.81
C ILE A 10 12.77 8.93 -5.97
N ASP A 11 11.75 8.34 -6.60
CA ASP A 11 10.44 8.08 -6.01
C ASP A 11 9.93 6.64 -6.25
N THR A 12 10.85 5.68 -6.32
CA THR A 12 10.47 4.27 -6.37
C THR A 12 9.96 3.81 -5.00
N HIS A 13 8.70 3.38 -4.94
CA HIS A 13 8.10 2.81 -3.74
C HIS A 13 8.16 1.28 -3.75
N VAL A 14 8.34 0.68 -2.58
CA VAL A 14 8.16 -0.75 -2.35
C VAL A 14 6.98 -0.96 -1.40
N ASN A 15 6.17 -2.00 -1.65
CA ASN A 15 5.10 -2.39 -0.74
C ASN A 15 5.53 -3.66 0.02
N PRO A 16 5.91 -3.54 1.31
CA PRO A 16 6.36 -4.69 2.09
C PRO A 16 5.24 -5.72 2.26
N SER A 17 5.62 -6.99 2.39
CA SER A 17 4.64 -8.02 2.75
C SER A 17 4.14 -7.82 4.19
N TYR A 18 2.90 -8.22 4.42
CA TYR A 18 2.29 -8.28 5.75
C TYR A 18 3.16 -9.06 6.74
N ASP A 19 3.74 -10.18 6.31
CA ASP A 19 4.61 -11.00 7.15
C ASP A 19 5.90 -10.25 7.55
N THR A 20 6.44 -9.42 6.65
CA THR A 20 7.58 -8.54 6.95
C THR A 20 7.20 -7.50 8.01
N LEU A 21 6.02 -6.89 7.88
CA LEU A 21 5.54 -5.90 8.85
C LEU A 21 5.31 -6.52 10.24
N VAL A 22 4.65 -7.69 10.31
CA VAL A 22 4.39 -8.41 11.56
C VAL A 22 5.68 -8.79 12.28
N LYS A 23 6.72 -9.17 11.52
CA LYS A 23 8.01 -9.59 12.09
C LYS A 23 8.69 -8.47 12.89
N TYR A 24 8.60 -7.23 12.42
CA TYR A 24 9.35 -6.09 12.98
C TYR A 24 8.48 -5.04 13.67
N VAL A 25 7.17 -5.28 13.81
CA VAL A 25 6.30 -4.36 14.54
C VAL A 25 6.66 -4.31 16.02
N ASP A 26 6.44 -3.14 16.63
CA ASP A 26 6.62 -2.96 18.07
C ASP A 26 5.83 -4.02 18.86
N PRO A 27 6.41 -4.65 19.90
CA PRO A 27 5.74 -5.68 20.68
C PRO A 27 4.37 -5.26 21.22
N SER A 28 4.20 -4.00 21.63
CA SER A 28 2.94 -3.47 22.16
C SER A 28 1.82 -3.43 21.12
N PHE A 29 2.16 -3.42 19.82
CA PHE A 29 1.18 -3.39 18.73
C PHE A 29 0.62 -4.78 18.40
N ARG A 30 1.26 -5.87 18.84
CA ARG A 30 0.91 -7.24 18.42
C ARG A 30 -0.54 -7.62 18.77
N SER A 31 -1.07 -7.13 19.88
CA SER A 31 -2.47 -7.34 20.29
C SER A 31 -3.48 -6.75 19.31
N ARG A 32 -3.05 -5.81 18.45
CA ARG A 32 -3.89 -5.10 17.47
C ARG A 32 -3.73 -5.60 16.04
N LEU A 33 -2.89 -6.60 15.78
CA LEU A 33 -2.68 -7.13 14.43
C LEU A 33 -3.98 -7.63 13.79
N ASP A 34 -4.91 -8.14 14.59
CA ASP A 34 -6.21 -8.58 14.14
C ASP A 34 -7.08 -7.46 13.55
N GLU A 35 -6.87 -6.20 13.98
CA GLU A 35 -7.53 -5.03 13.41
C GLU A 35 -7.13 -4.80 11.94
N LEU A 36 -5.99 -5.33 11.51
CA LEU A 36 -5.50 -5.16 10.14
C LEU A 36 -6.13 -6.11 9.13
N LYS A 37 -6.80 -7.18 9.58
CA LYS A 37 -7.42 -8.21 8.71
C LYS A 37 -8.25 -7.63 7.55
N PRO A 38 -9.12 -6.61 7.74
CA PRO A 38 -9.92 -6.05 6.66
C PRO A 38 -9.09 -5.43 5.53
N TYR A 39 -7.85 -5.03 5.80
CA TYR A 39 -6.96 -4.35 4.86
C TYR A 39 -5.97 -5.29 4.18
N ILE A 40 -5.93 -6.57 4.53
CA ILE A 40 -4.99 -7.52 3.91
C ILE A 40 -5.50 -7.91 2.53
N ARG A 41 -4.62 -7.87 1.52
CA ARG A 41 -4.87 -8.32 0.15
C ARG A 41 -3.74 -9.22 -0.32
N THR A 42 -4.06 -10.18 -1.19
CA THR A 42 -3.06 -10.97 -1.91
C THR A 42 -2.60 -10.20 -3.14
N VAL A 43 -1.29 -9.98 -3.26
CA VAL A 43 -0.64 -9.31 -4.38
C VAL A 43 0.40 -10.27 -4.95
N GLY A 44 0.09 -10.88 -6.09
CA GLY A 44 0.90 -11.97 -6.64
C GLY A 44 1.00 -13.13 -5.64
N GLU A 45 2.22 -13.41 -5.16
CA GLU A 45 2.50 -14.51 -4.24
C GLU A 45 2.56 -14.11 -2.76
N TYR A 46 2.39 -12.82 -2.42
CA TYR A 46 2.49 -12.34 -1.04
C TYR A 46 1.24 -11.60 -0.58
N ARG A 47 1.08 -11.49 0.75
CA ARG A 47 0.02 -10.69 1.37
C ARG A 47 0.56 -9.30 1.65
N ALA A 48 -0.22 -8.26 1.36
CA ALA A 48 0.13 -6.87 1.61
C ALA A 48 -1.01 -6.14 2.33
N LEU A 49 -0.68 -5.06 3.02
CA LEU A 49 -1.70 -4.11 3.48
C LEU A 49 -2.13 -3.24 2.30
N SER A 50 -3.44 -3.17 2.06
CA SER A 50 -4.05 -2.25 1.11
C SER A 50 -4.41 -0.96 1.83
N ILE A 51 -3.60 0.06 1.60
CA ILE A 51 -3.89 1.44 2.00
C ILE A 51 -4.76 2.04 0.89
N ALA A 52 -5.90 2.65 1.27
CA ALA A 52 -6.99 3.07 0.37
C ALA A 52 -7.89 1.95 -0.17
N SER A 53 -8.39 1.08 0.71
CA SER A 53 -9.41 0.07 0.38
C SER A 53 -10.77 0.66 -0.06
N ILE A 54 -10.97 1.97 0.10
CA ILE A 54 -12.13 2.71 -0.39
C ILE A 54 -11.68 3.44 -1.66
N PRO A 55 -12.27 3.14 -2.84
CA PRO A 55 -11.98 3.87 -4.05
C PRO A 55 -12.39 5.33 -3.85
N PHE A 56 -11.46 6.25 -4.07
CA PHE A 56 -11.76 7.66 -4.20
C PHE A 56 -12.05 7.93 -5.67
N ASP A 57 -13.29 8.29 -6.00
CA ASP A 57 -13.67 8.74 -7.35
C ASP A 57 -13.23 10.20 -7.63
N ARG A 58 -12.34 10.75 -6.80
CA ARG A 58 -11.91 12.14 -6.90
C ARG A 58 -10.66 12.22 -7.77
N PHE A 59 -10.86 12.69 -9.00
CA PHE A 59 -9.78 13.10 -9.88
C PHE A 59 -9.47 14.58 -9.67
N PRO A 60 -8.18 15.00 -9.67
CA PRO A 60 -7.82 16.41 -9.64
C PRO A 60 -8.54 17.17 -10.76
N GLY A 61 -9.39 18.13 -10.39
CA GLY A 61 -10.18 18.93 -11.33
C GLY A 61 -11.63 18.47 -11.53
N GLU A 62 -12.07 17.37 -10.94
CA GLU A 62 -13.48 16.92 -11.02
C GLU A 62 -14.24 17.19 -9.72
N ALA A 63 -15.44 17.77 -9.85
CA ALA A 63 -16.36 17.94 -8.72
C ALA A 63 -16.96 16.58 -8.31
N PRO A 64 -17.16 16.31 -7.01
CA PRO A 64 -17.80 15.07 -6.57
C PRO A 64 -19.21 14.96 -7.17
N LYS A 65 -19.59 13.77 -7.61
CA LYS A 65 -20.98 13.52 -8.02
C LYS A 65 -21.88 13.58 -6.78
N PRO A 66 -23.07 14.19 -6.87
CA PRO A 66 -24.06 14.09 -5.80
C PRO A 66 -24.56 12.65 -5.68
N ASP A 67 -24.92 12.26 -4.45
CA ASP A 67 -25.44 10.93 -4.08
C ASP A 67 -26.75 10.56 -4.82
#